data_AF-A0AAV0C8L2-F1
#
_entry.id   AF-A0AAV0C8L2-F1
#
_cell.length_a   1.000
_cell.length_b   1.000
_cell.length_c   1.000
_cell.angle_alpha   90.00
_cell.angle_beta   90.00
_cell.angle_gamma   90.00
#
_symmetry.space_group_name_H-M   'P 1'
#
loop_
_entity.id
_entity.type
_entity.pdbx_description
1 polymer ?
#
loop_
_entity_poly.entity_id
_entity_poly.type
_entity_poly.pdbx_seq_one_letter_code
_entity_poly.pdbx_strand_id
1 'polypeptide(L)'
;MNNRFSEASTELLTCIACLDPRNSFSQFDIDKLIHMAEMYAEDFSSTDRFMLKQQLETYIHAVKSQSQFHAIEDLGSLSKQMVESGMNLVFSLVYRLLSWR
;
A
#
# COMPACT_ATOMS: atom_id res chain seq x y z
N MET A 1 9.01 11.05 -27.95
CA MET A 1 10.08 10.72 -26.99
C MET A 1 9.64 11.22 -25.61
N ASN A 2 9.63 10.32 -24.61
CA ASN A 2 9.66 10.59 -23.16
C ASN A 2 8.44 11.13 -22.38
N ASN A 3 7.20 10.77 -22.71
CA ASN A 3 6.06 10.97 -21.78
C ASN A 3 5.73 9.75 -20.89
N ARG A 4 6.11 8.52 -21.30
CA ARG A 4 5.82 7.29 -20.54
C ARG A 4 6.46 7.28 -19.13
N PHE A 5 7.61 7.93 -18.98
CA PHE A 5 8.28 8.01 -17.68
C PHE A 5 7.54 8.97 -16.73
N SER A 6 7.04 10.11 -17.24
CA SER A 6 6.27 11.08 -16.44
C SER A 6 4.89 10.55 -16.04
N GLU A 7 4.23 9.82 -16.94
CA GLU A 7 2.91 9.26 -16.70
C GLU A 7 2.97 8.14 -15.65
N ALA A 8 3.90 7.20 -15.81
CA ALA A 8 4.15 6.17 -14.80
C ALA A 8 4.52 6.77 -13.43
N SER A 9 5.34 7.83 -13.40
CA SER A 9 5.69 8.52 -12.14
C SER A 9 4.48 9.13 -11.44
N THR A 10 3.54 9.68 -12.20
CA THR A 10 2.35 10.35 -11.66
C THR A 10 1.31 9.33 -11.19
N GLU A 11 1.16 8.24 -11.95
CA GLU A 11 0.31 7.11 -11.60
C GLU A 11 0.79 6.42 -10.32
N LEU A 12 2.10 6.25 -10.15
CA LEU A 12 2.69 5.71 -8.93
C LEU A 12 2.45 6.57 -7.70
N LEU A 13 2.63 7.89 -7.81
CA LEU A 13 2.33 8.82 -6.72
C LEU A 13 0.85 8.76 -6.33
N THR A 14 -0.03 8.57 -7.31
CA THR A 14 -1.48 8.44 -7.11
C THR A 14 -1.84 7.12 -6.41
N CYS A 15 -1.22 6.02 -6.80
CA CYS A 15 -1.40 4.71 -6.16
C CYS A 15 -0.87 4.69 -4.73
N ILE A 16 0.31 5.28 -4.48
CA ILE A 16 0.90 5.37 -3.13
C ILE A 16 0.01 6.20 -2.20
N ALA A 17 -0.64 7.26 -2.70
CA ALA A 17 -1.61 8.03 -1.93
C ALA A 17 -2.82 7.21 -1.46
N CYS A 18 -3.09 6.05 -2.05
CA CYS A 18 -4.17 5.16 -1.60
C CYS A 18 -3.84 4.50 -0.24
N LEU A 19 -2.58 4.48 0.19
CA LEU A 19 -2.17 3.98 1.52
C LEU A 19 -2.00 5.11 2.54
N ASP A 20 -2.34 6.35 2.17
CA ASP A 20 -2.23 7.51 3.04
C ASP A 20 -3.12 7.36 4.28
N PRO A 21 -2.55 7.32 5.50
CA PRO A 21 -3.32 7.11 6.72
C PRO A 21 -4.23 8.30 7.08
N ARG A 22 -3.99 9.48 6.50
CA ARG A 22 -4.77 10.70 6.77
C ARG A 22 -6.26 10.51 6.46
N ASN A 23 -7.09 11.20 7.26
CA ASN A 23 -8.55 11.11 7.19
C ASN A 23 -9.06 9.66 7.25
N SER A 24 -8.44 8.82 8.08
CA SER A 24 -8.76 7.40 8.21
C SER A 24 -8.71 6.66 6.87
N PHE A 25 -7.58 6.79 6.16
CA PHE A 25 -7.38 6.13 4.87
C PHE A 25 -8.48 6.46 3.85
N SER A 26 -8.88 7.73 3.77
CA SER A 26 -9.97 8.20 2.91
C SER A 26 -9.76 7.94 1.41
N GLN A 27 -8.49 7.82 0.99
CA GLN A 27 -8.10 7.58 -0.40
C GLN A 27 -7.89 6.09 -0.71
N PHE A 28 -8.16 5.20 0.25
CA PHE A 28 -7.93 3.77 0.09
C PHE A 28 -8.76 3.16 -1.04
N ASP A 29 -8.05 2.56 -1.98
CA ASP A 29 -8.60 2.01 -3.21
C ASP A 29 -7.81 0.75 -3.57
N ILE A 30 -8.45 -0.40 -3.43
CA ILE A 30 -7.82 -1.70 -3.66
C ILE A 30 -7.47 -1.86 -5.14
N ASP A 31 -8.34 -1.45 -6.05
CA ASP A 31 -8.13 -1.68 -7.47
C ASP A 31 -6.93 -0.86 -7.98
N LYS A 32 -6.74 0.37 -7.47
CA LYS A 32 -5.53 1.18 -7.76
C LYS A 32 -4.25 0.56 -7.21
N LEU A 33 -4.30 -0.04 -6.01
CA LEU A 33 -3.14 -0.70 -5.40
C LEU A 33 -2.79 -2.02 -6.12
N ILE A 34 -3.79 -2.75 -6.61
CA ILE A 34 -3.57 -3.91 -7.46
C ILE A 34 -2.99 -3.49 -8.81
N HIS A 35 -3.52 -2.43 -9.42
CA HIS A 35 -2.98 -1.91 -10.68
C HIS A 35 -1.50 -1.53 -10.56
N MET A 36 -1.10 -0.93 -9.44
CA MET A 36 0.31 -0.66 -9.15
C MET A 36 1.14 -1.95 -9.13
N ALA A 37 0.66 -3.01 -8.47
CA ALA A 37 1.35 -4.30 -8.48
C ALA A 37 1.40 -4.95 -9.87
N GLU A 38 0.45 -4.67 -10.77
CA GLU A 38 0.50 -5.12 -12.17
C GLU A 38 1.58 -4.41 -12.97
N MET A 39 1.81 -3.12 -12.71
CA MET A 39 2.89 -2.36 -13.34
C MET A 39 4.28 -2.91 -12.97
N TYR A 40 4.40 -3.55 -11.80
CA TYR A 40 5.61 -4.19 -11.27
C TYR A 40 5.53 -5.71 -11.33
N ALA A 41 5.20 -6.25 -12.50
CA ALA A 41 5.07 -7.69 -12.71
C ALA A 41 6.36 -8.50 -12.41
N GLU A 42 7.53 -7.85 -12.38
CA GLU A 42 8.80 -8.47 -11.97
C GLU A 42 8.86 -8.74 -10.45
N ASP A 43 8.18 -7.92 -9.64
CA ASP A 43 8.19 -7.98 -8.17
C ASP A 43 6.92 -8.61 -7.59
N PHE A 44 5.83 -8.60 -8.36
CA PHE A 44 4.53 -9.14 -7.99
C PHE A 44 4.05 -10.13 -9.05
N SER A 45 4.16 -11.43 -8.73
CA SER A 45 3.60 -12.49 -9.55
C SER A 45 2.06 -12.36 -9.64
N SER A 46 1.44 -13.10 -10.56
CA SER A 46 -0.03 -13.20 -10.60
C SER A 46 -0.61 -13.73 -9.28
N THR A 47 0.09 -14.66 -8.64
CA THR A 47 -0.30 -15.20 -7.32
C THR A 47 -0.16 -14.15 -6.23
N ASP A 48 0.93 -13.37 -6.24
CA ASP A 48 1.12 -12.28 -5.28
C ASP A 48 0.03 -11.22 -5.42
N ARG A 49 -0.36 -10.85 -6.64
CA ARG A 49 -1.45 -9.89 -6.87
C ARG A 49 -2.79 -10.38 -6.33
N PHE A 50 -3.11 -11.66 -6.53
CA PHE A 50 -4.31 -12.26 -5.96
C PHE A 50 -4.27 -12.22 -4.42
N MET A 51 -3.16 -12.64 -3.82
CA MET A 51 -2.98 -12.64 -2.36
C MET A 51 -2.95 -11.24 -1.77
N LEU A 52 -2.37 -10.27 -2.49
CA LEU A 52 -2.33 -8.87 -2.10
C LEU A 52 -3.74 -8.29 -1.99
N LYS A 53 -4.63 -8.61 -2.92
CA LYS A 53 -6.04 -8.18 -2.85
C LYS A 53 -6.69 -8.63 -1.55
N GLN A 54 -6.52 -9.91 -1.21
CA GLN A 54 -7.05 -10.48 0.04
C GLN A 54 -6.43 -9.85 1.29
N GLN A 55 -5.12 -9.60 1.26
CA GLN A 55 -4.45 -8.89 2.35
C GLN A 55 -4.97 -7.46 2.50
N LEU A 56 -5.18 -6.71 1.41
CA LEU A 56 -5.66 -5.33 1.43
C LEU A 56 -7.07 -5.22 2.02
N GLU A 57 -7.98 -6.14 1.67
CA GLU A 57 -9.33 -6.22 2.23
C GLU A 57 -9.28 -6.38 3.76
N THR A 58 -8.37 -7.19 4.29
CA THR A 58 -8.25 -7.41 5.73
C THR A 58 -7.44 -6.31 6.43
N TYR A 59 -6.39 -5.81 5.76
CA TYR A 59 -5.46 -4.81 6.25
C TYR A 59 -6.19 -3.54 6.69
N ILE A 60 -7.08 -3.00 5.83
CA ILE A 60 -7.75 -1.73 6.09
C ILE A 60 -8.60 -1.79 7.37
N HIS A 61 -9.25 -2.91 7.63
CA HIS A 61 -10.01 -3.12 8.86
C HIS A 61 -9.10 -3.24 10.09
N ALA A 62 -7.96 -3.93 9.94
CA ALA A 62 -6.99 -4.10 11.02
C ALA A 62 -6.32 -2.79 11.43
N VAL A 63 -5.91 -1.94 10.49
CA VAL A 63 -5.31 -0.63 10.81
C VAL A 63 -6.34 0.35 11.38
N LYS A 64 -7.58 0.35 10.86
CA LYS A 64 -8.63 1.25 11.36
C LYS A 64 -9.10 0.90 12.77
N SER A 65 -9.06 -0.38 13.15
CA SER A 65 -9.50 -0.82 14.48
C SER A 65 -8.47 -0.59 15.60
N GLN A 66 -7.21 -0.34 15.24
CA GLN A 66 -6.11 -0.18 16.18
C GLN A 66 -5.79 1.30 16.40
N SER A 67 -5.95 1.79 17.63
CA SER A 67 -5.74 3.20 17.99
C SER A 67 -4.32 3.72 17.72
N GLN A 68 -3.32 2.83 17.74
CA GLN A 68 -1.92 3.17 17.42
C GLN A 68 -1.72 3.68 15.99
N PHE A 69 -2.66 3.43 15.07
CA PHE A 69 -2.60 3.95 13.69
C PHE A 69 -3.36 5.26 13.49
N HIS A 70 -4.14 5.72 14.48
CA HIS A 70 -5.02 6.88 14.31
C HIS A 70 -4.28 8.22 14.24
N ALA A 71 -3.10 8.30 14.86
CA ALA A 71 -2.27 9.51 14.88
C ALA A 71 -1.19 9.54 13.79
N ILE A 72 -1.19 8.57 12.87
CA ILE A 72 -0.19 8.48 11.81
C ILE A 72 -0.64 9.33 10.62
N GLU A 73 0.23 10.22 10.15
CA GLU A 73 -0.07 11.16 9.07
C GLU A 73 0.83 10.99 7.84
N ASP A 74 1.83 10.11 7.92
CA ASP A 74 2.78 9.87 6.83
C ASP A 74 3.08 8.37 6.66
N LEU A 75 3.48 8.01 5.44
CA LEU A 75 3.75 6.62 5.06
C LEU A 75 5.00 6.03 5.73
N GLY A 76 5.97 6.87 6.10
CA GLY A 76 7.17 6.41 6.81
C GLY A 76 6.84 5.95 8.22
N SER A 77 6.08 6.77 8.95
CA SER A 77 5.54 6.43 10.27
C SER A 77 4.59 5.22 10.21
N LEU A 78 3.76 5.11 9.16
CA LEU A 78 2.91 3.94 8.93
C LEU A 78 3.74 2.66 8.80
N SER A 79 4.77 2.69 7.94
CA SER A 79 5.67 1.55 7.72
C SER A 79 6.37 1.14 9.02
N LYS A 80 6.88 2.11 9.78
CA LYS A 80 7.49 1.87 11.09
C LYS A 80 6.50 1.23 12.07
N GLN A 81 5.29 1.76 12.17
CA GLN A 81 4.26 1.21 13.07
C GLN A 81 3.88 -0.23 12.69
N MET A 82 3.83 -0.55 11.39
CA MET A 82 3.56 -1.92 10.93
C MET A 82 4.65 -2.91 11.35
N VAL A 83 5.90 -2.48 11.42
CA VAL A 83 7.01 -3.31 11.94
C VAL A 83 6.88 -3.49 13.45
N GLU A 84 6.62 -2.40 14.18
CA GLU A 84 6.50 -2.44 15.65
C GLU A 84 5.32 -3.31 16.12
N SER A 85 4.22 -3.35 15.37
CA SER A 85 3.06 -4.19 15.68
C SER A 85 3.13 -5.61 15.12
N GLY A 86 4.19 -5.95 14.36
CA GLY A 86 4.32 -7.24 13.65
C GLY A 86 3.36 -7.39 12.44
N MET A 87 2.60 -6.36 12.10
CA MET A 87 1.71 -6.35 10.94
C MET A 87 2.45 -6.47 9.61
N ASN A 88 3.73 -6.09 9.56
CA ASN A 88 4.59 -6.32 8.40
C ASN A 88 4.74 -7.82 8.03
N LEU A 89 4.60 -8.73 9.00
CA LEU A 89 4.66 -10.17 8.75
C LEU A 89 3.30 -10.71 8.29
N VAL A 90 2.22 -10.22 8.90
CA VAL A 90 0.84 -10.63 8.58
C VAL A 90 0.40 -10.10 7.21
N PHE A 91 0.72 -8.85 6.93
CA PHE A 91 0.40 -8.14 5.68
C PHE A 91 1.66 -7.91 4.86
N SER A 92 2.41 -8.97 4.62
CA SER A 92 3.74 -8.92 3.98
C SER A 92 3.72 -8.32 2.57
N LEU A 93 2.65 -8.50 1.80
CA LEU A 93 2.53 -7.94 0.45
C LEU A 93 2.15 -6.45 0.51
N VAL A 94 1.31 -6.05 1.46
CA VAL A 94 1.00 -4.64 1.71
C VAL A 94 2.24 -3.89 2.20
N TYR A 95 3.00 -4.50 3.11
CA TYR A 95 4.27 -3.94 3.58
C TYR A 95 5.31 -3.84 2.46
N ARG A 96 5.34 -4.82 1.54
CA ARG A 96 6.20 -4.77 0.35
C ARG A 96 5.84 -3.58 -0.55
N LEU A 97 4.55 -3.30 -0.78
CA LEU A 97 4.12 -2.10 -1.51
C LEU A 97 4.57 -0.80 -0.84
N LEU A 98 4.51 -0.72 0.50
CA LEU A 98 4.96 0.45 1.26
C LEU A 98 6.49 0.62 1.27
N SER A 99 7.21 -0.50 1.19
CA SER A 99 8.67 -0.54 1.23
C SER A 99 9.32 -0.34 -0.15
N TRP A 100 8.51 -0.23 -1.20
CA TRP A 100 8.94 0.07 -2.56
C TRP A 100 9.34 1.56 -2.64
N ARG A 101 10.61 1.84 -2.33
CA ARG A 101 11.30 3.12 -2.54
C ARG A 101 12.62 2.88 -3.27
#